data_AF-A0A5N6XMS7-F1
#
_entry.id   AF-A0A5N6XMS7-F1
#
_cell.length_a   1.000
_cell.length_b   1.000
_cell.length_c   1.000
_cell.angle_alpha   90.00
_cell.angle_beta   90.00
_cell.angle_gamma   90.00
#
_symmetry.space_group_name_H-M   'P 1'
#
loop_
_entity.id
_entity.type
_entity.pdbx_description
1 polymer ?
#
loop_
_entity_poly.entity_id
_entity_poly.type
_entity_poly.pdbx_seq_one_letter_code
_entity_poly.pdbx_strand_id
1 'polypeptide(L)'
;MDYPHVTLQFLKVADVCSHLAAWKGDIIGGVDRHQLLERNLKGNSKMADALSPQQLLKNCTEMSMDVSTFVFCACDLGPTNILVNTSTGSLGIIDWSLLATFLSNGLEQNFDSQQE
;
A
#
# COMPACT_ATOMS: atom_id res chain seq x y z
N MET A 1 -29.20 1.86 10.77
CA MET A 1 -29.35 1.83 9.30
C MET A 1 -28.20 1.00 8.77
N ASP A 2 -28.52 -0.09 8.09
CA ASP A 2 -27.54 -0.99 7.47
C ASP A 2 -27.35 -0.52 6.02
N TYR A 3 -26.12 -0.26 5.60
CA TYR A 3 -25.80 0.17 4.23
C TYR A 3 -25.11 -0.98 3.49
N PRO A 4 -25.87 -2.00 3.03
CA PRO A 4 -25.31 -3.22 2.47
C PRO A 4 -24.38 -2.94 1.28
N HIS A 5 -24.59 -1.85 0.55
CA HIS A 5 -23.73 -1.44 -0.57
C HIS A 5 -22.34 -0.97 -0.15
N VAL A 6 -22.19 -0.35 1.03
CA VAL A 6 -20.89 0.14 1.54
C VAL A 6 -20.04 -1.04 1.99
N THR A 7 -20.62 -1.98 2.72
CA THR A 7 -19.94 -3.21 3.16
C THR A 7 -19.47 -4.06 1.96
N LEU A 8 -20.28 -4.15 0.91
CA LEU A 8 -19.95 -4.90 -0.30
C LEU A 8 -18.80 -4.25 -1.11
N GLN A 9 -18.70 -2.93 -1.11
CA GLN A 9 -17.60 -2.21 -1.77
C GLN A 9 -16.30 -2.36 -0.99
N PHE A 10 -16.35 -2.26 0.34
CA PHE A 10 -15.19 -2.48 1.20
C PHE A 10 -14.58 -3.87 1.01
N LEU A 11 -15.41 -4.93 1.02
CA LEU A 11 -14.95 -6.30 0.84
C LEU A 11 -14.28 -6.52 -0.52
N LYS A 12 -14.77 -5.87 -1.57
CA LYS A 12 -14.15 -5.97 -2.90
C LYS A 12 -12.84 -5.20 -3.00
N VAL A 13 -12.72 -4.06 -2.33
CA VAL A 13 -11.43 -3.33 -2.25
C VAL A 13 -10.40 -4.19 -1.52
N ALA A 14 -10.79 -4.82 -0.41
CA ALA A 14 -9.93 -5.76 0.30
C ALA A 14 -9.50 -6.95 -0.58
N ASP A 15 -10.41 -7.50 -1.38
CA ASP A 15 -10.11 -8.58 -2.34
C ASP A 15 -9.11 -8.14 -3.41
N VAL A 16 -9.22 -6.91 -3.91
CA VAL A 16 -8.22 -6.37 -4.85
C VAL A 16 -6.86 -6.19 -4.18
N CYS A 17 -6.81 -5.64 -2.97
CA CYS A 17 -5.56 -5.52 -2.21
C CYS A 17 -4.90 -6.90 -1.98
N SER A 18 -5.71 -7.92 -1.67
CA SER A 18 -5.25 -9.30 -1.53
C SER A 18 -4.65 -9.85 -2.83
N HIS A 19 -5.33 -9.66 -3.96
CA HIS A 19 -4.82 -10.06 -5.28
C HIS A 19 -3.52 -9.35 -5.66
N LEU A 20 -3.39 -8.05 -5.37
CA LEU A 20 -2.13 -7.33 -5.58
C LEU A 20 -1.03 -7.89 -4.69
N ALA A 21 -1.31 -8.11 -3.40
CA ALA A 21 -0.34 -8.60 -2.44
C ALA A 21 0.14 -10.04 -2.70
N ALA A 22 -0.55 -10.80 -3.56
CA ALA A 22 -0.09 -12.11 -4.03
C ALA A 22 1.20 -12.01 -4.87
N TRP A 23 1.46 -10.87 -5.50
CA TRP A 23 2.67 -10.62 -6.29
C TRP A 23 3.80 -10.20 -5.35
N LYS A 24 4.90 -10.95 -5.34
CA LYS A 24 6.03 -10.69 -4.45
C LYS A 24 7.20 -10.07 -5.21
N GLY A 25 7.94 -9.20 -4.52
CA GLY A 25 9.19 -8.61 -5.01
C GLY A 25 10.38 -8.97 -4.14
N ASP A 26 11.57 -8.71 -4.66
CA ASP A 26 12.84 -8.91 -3.98
C ASP A 26 13.41 -7.62 -3.35
N ILE A 27 12.81 -6.46 -3.66
CA ILE A 27 13.23 -5.15 -3.15
C ILE A 27 12.01 -4.33 -2.69
N ILE A 28 12.24 -3.43 -1.74
CA ILE A 28 11.35 -2.29 -1.47
C ILE A 28 11.64 -1.17 -2.45
N GLY A 29 10.66 -0.76 -3.25
CA GLY A 29 10.91 0.25 -4.28
C GLY A 29 9.73 0.43 -5.23
N GLY A 30 9.88 1.39 -6.15
CA GLY A 30 8.96 1.54 -7.27
C GLY A 30 8.97 0.29 -8.17
N VAL A 31 7.95 0.14 -9.01
CA VAL A 31 7.88 -0.97 -9.99
C VAL A 31 9.05 -0.96 -10.97
N ASP A 32 9.58 0.22 -11.25
CA ASP A 32 10.80 0.44 -12.01
C ASP A 32 12.08 0.06 -11.24
N ARG A 33 11.94 -0.44 -10.00
CA ARG A 33 13.01 -0.80 -9.05
C ARG A 33 13.84 0.39 -8.57
N HIS A 34 13.34 1.61 -8.76
CA HIS A 34 13.99 2.84 -8.28
C HIS A 34 13.28 3.34 -7.01
N GLN A 35 13.27 4.66 -6.83
CA GLN A 35 12.78 5.31 -5.62
C GLN A 35 11.27 5.10 -5.47
N LEU A 36 10.86 4.75 -4.25
CA LEU A 36 9.45 4.74 -3.89
C LEU A 36 9.15 6.07 -3.20
N LEU A 37 8.19 6.83 -3.72
CA LEU A 37 7.80 8.14 -3.19
C LEU A 37 6.96 8.07 -1.90
N GLU A 38 7.25 7.09 -1.04
CA GLU A 38 6.57 6.91 0.24
C GLU A 38 7.24 7.75 1.33
N ARG A 39 6.69 8.94 1.56
CA ARG A 39 7.25 9.90 2.52
C ARG A 39 7.10 9.45 3.97
N ASN A 40 6.14 8.58 4.29
CA ASN A 40 5.97 8.09 5.66
C ASN A 40 7.13 7.16 6.07
N LEU A 41 7.75 6.46 5.11
CA LEU A 41 8.92 5.61 5.34
C LEU A 41 10.26 6.35 5.29
N LYS A 42 10.26 7.65 4.99
CA LYS A 42 11.47 8.47 4.90
C LYS A 42 12.21 8.60 6.25
N GLY A 43 11.50 8.35 7.36
CA GLY A 43 12.01 8.58 8.70
C GLY A 43 12.42 10.04 8.91
N ASN A 44 13.39 10.28 9.79
CA ASN A 44 13.92 11.63 10.06
C ASN A 44 14.97 12.11 9.04
N SER A 45 15.24 11.33 7.98
CA SER A 45 16.29 11.67 7.01
C SER A 45 15.86 12.82 6.12
N LYS A 46 16.68 13.88 6.02
CA LYS A 46 16.47 15.00 5.08
C LYS A 46 17.22 14.83 3.75
N MET A 47 17.90 13.71 3.55
CA MET A 47 18.75 13.48 2.39
C MET A 47 17.95 13.27 1.10
N ALA A 48 18.57 13.55 -0.04
CA ALA A 48 17.96 13.39 -1.37
C ALA A 48 17.72 11.91 -1.75
N ASP A 49 18.50 11.00 -1.17
CA ASP A 49 18.42 9.55 -1.36
C ASP A 49 17.52 8.84 -0.32
N ALA A 50 16.82 9.60 0.51
CA ALA A 50 16.01 9.07 1.60
C ALA A 50 14.85 8.16 1.17
N LEU A 51 14.56 8.12 -0.14
CA LEU A 51 13.54 7.30 -0.79
C LEU A 51 14.14 6.19 -1.67
N SER A 52 15.46 5.99 -1.61
CA SER A 52 16.12 4.86 -2.27
C SER A 52 15.72 3.53 -1.60
N PRO A 53 15.64 2.43 -2.37
CA PRO A 53 15.36 1.10 -1.82
C PRO A 53 16.17 0.74 -0.58
N GLN A 54 17.47 1.03 -0.61
CA GLN A 54 18.39 0.71 0.48
C GLN A 54 18.07 1.52 1.75
N GLN A 55 17.78 2.81 1.60
CA GLN A 55 17.45 3.67 2.74
C GLN A 55 16.06 3.36 3.30
N LEU A 56 15.08 3.03 2.44
CA LEU A 56 13.76 2.61 2.87
C LEU A 56 13.81 1.29 3.66
N LEU A 57 14.59 0.31 3.18
CA LEU A 57 14.80 -0.95 3.90
C LEU A 57 15.42 -0.70 5.28
N LYS A 58 16.44 0.16 5.34
CA LYS A 58 17.08 0.56 6.60
C LYS A 58 16.08 1.20 7.55
N ASN A 59 15.31 2.18 7.08
CA ASN A 59 14.31 2.88 7.90
C ASN A 59 13.23 1.93 8.42
N CYS A 60 12.72 1.02 7.57
CA CYS A 60 11.74 0.01 7.98
C CYS A 60 12.30 -0.91 9.06
N THR A 61 13.55 -1.33 8.92
CA THR A 61 14.25 -2.15 9.92
C THR A 61 14.42 -1.39 11.25
N GLU A 62 14.81 -0.12 11.19
CA GLU A 62 14.92 0.75 12.38
C GLU A 62 13.57 1.00 13.07
N MET A 63 12.48 1.06 12.30
CA MET A 63 11.11 1.14 12.81
C MET A 63 10.56 -0.22 13.28
N SER A 64 11.37 -1.28 13.28
CA SER A 64 10.94 -2.64 13.66
C SER A 64 9.79 -3.20 12.81
N MET A 65 9.68 -2.75 11.55
CA MET A 65 8.76 -3.35 10.58
C MET A 65 9.30 -4.70 10.12
N ASP A 66 8.40 -5.62 9.80
CA ASP A 66 8.78 -6.87 9.15
C ASP A 66 9.22 -6.60 7.71
N VAL A 67 10.50 -6.89 7.43
CA VAL A 67 11.14 -6.72 6.12
C VAL A 67 11.43 -8.05 5.41
N SER A 68 10.79 -9.14 5.85
CA SER A 68 11.01 -10.48 5.29
C SER A 68 10.36 -10.68 3.91
N THR A 69 9.30 -9.92 3.61
CA THR A 69 8.53 -10.07 2.37
C THR A 69 8.11 -8.73 1.79
N PHE A 70 8.37 -8.54 0.49
CA PHE A 70 7.85 -7.42 -0.29
C PHE A 70 6.72 -7.89 -1.21
N VAL A 71 5.64 -7.14 -1.26
CA VAL A 71 4.39 -7.42 -1.98
C VAL A 71 4.03 -6.23 -2.85
N PHE A 72 3.39 -6.48 -3.96
CA PHE A 72 2.89 -5.41 -4.81
C PHE A 72 1.65 -4.76 -4.18
N CYS A 73 1.63 -3.43 -4.10
CA CYS A 73 0.47 -2.70 -3.62
C CYS A 73 0.29 -1.34 -4.32
N ALA A 74 -0.94 -0.83 -4.30
CA ALA A 74 -1.25 0.54 -4.64
C ALA A 74 -1.13 1.39 -3.36
N CYS A 75 -0.10 2.24 -3.27
CA CYS A 75 0.21 2.99 -2.05
C CYS A 75 -0.70 4.19 -1.79
N ASP A 76 -1.56 4.56 -2.74
CA ASP A 76 -2.53 5.64 -2.59
C ASP A 76 -3.95 5.16 -2.91
N LEU A 77 -4.43 4.16 -2.17
CA LEU A 77 -5.75 3.59 -2.41
C LEU A 77 -6.85 4.30 -1.60
N GLY A 78 -6.99 5.61 -1.82
CA GLY A 78 -8.07 6.40 -1.26
C GLY A 78 -9.39 6.24 -2.02
N PRO A 79 -10.55 6.63 -1.42
CA PRO A 79 -11.85 6.58 -2.09
C PRO A 79 -11.89 7.33 -3.43
N THR A 80 -11.07 8.36 -3.58
CA THR A 80 -10.93 9.16 -4.81
C THR A 80 -10.27 8.39 -5.96
N ASN A 81 -9.51 7.34 -5.66
CA ASN A 81 -8.76 6.54 -6.62
C ASN A 81 -9.49 5.22 -6.97
N ILE A 82 -10.74 5.07 -6.52
CA ILE A 82 -11.59 3.91 -6.75
C ILE A 82 -12.79 4.33 -7.61
N LEU A 83 -12.91 3.74 -8.79
CA LEU A 83 -14.07 3.87 -9.65
C LEU A 83 -15.06 2.74 -9.37
N VAL A 84 -16.28 3.08 -8.95
CA VAL A 84 -17.36 2.12 -8.76
C VAL A 84 -18.35 2.22 -9.91
N ASN A 85 -18.54 1.12 -10.63
CA ASN A 85 -19.70 1.00 -11.51
C ASN A 85 -20.90 0.54 -10.68
N THR A 86 -21.86 1.43 -10.44
CA THR A 86 -23.03 1.15 -9.59
C THR A 86 -24.06 0.22 -10.23
N SER A 87 -24.08 0.09 -11.57
CA SER A 87 -25.04 -0.78 -12.26
C SER A 87 -24.58 -2.25 -12.31
N THR A 88 -23.27 -2.49 -12.34
CA THR A 88 -22.69 -3.85 -12.34
C THR A 88 -22.04 -4.23 -11.00
N GLY A 89 -21.80 -3.26 -10.13
CA GLY A 89 -21.01 -3.43 -8.91
C GLY A 89 -19.51 -3.64 -9.17
N SER A 90 -19.02 -3.43 -10.38
CA SER A 90 -17.59 -3.58 -10.72
C SER A 90 -16.76 -2.44 -10.13
N LEU A 91 -15.49 -2.70 -9.86
CA LEU A 91 -14.54 -1.73 -9.34
C LEU A 91 -13.34 -1.61 -10.28
N GLY A 92 -12.83 -0.38 -10.42
CA GLY A 92 -11.55 -0.10 -11.06
C GLY A 92 -10.69 0.75 -10.15
N ILE A 93 -9.37 0.51 -10.16
CA ILE A 93 -8.39 1.36 -9.48
C ILE A 93 -7.76 2.28 -10.52
N ILE A 94 -7.66 3.56 -10.19
CA ILE A 94 -7.01 4.59 -10.99
C ILE A 94 -5.89 5.25 -10.19
N ASP A 95 -5.19 6.19 -10.84
CA ASP A 95 -4.08 6.92 -10.24
C ASP A 95 -2.98 6.02 -9.66
N TRP A 96 -2.42 5.21 -10.55
CA TRP A 96 -1.31 4.30 -10.28
C TRP A 96 0.04 5.03 -10.13
N SER A 97 0.03 6.34 -9.90
CA SER A 97 1.25 7.16 -9.83
C SER A 97 2.14 6.78 -8.64
N LEU A 98 1.56 6.14 -7.61
CA LEU A 98 2.24 5.57 -6.46
C LEU A 98 2.12 4.03 -6.46
N LEU A 99 2.70 3.41 -7.49
CA LEU A 99 2.86 1.95 -7.55
C LEU A 99 4.14 1.51 -6.84
N ALA A 100 4.00 0.55 -5.93
CA ALA A 100 5.11 0.07 -5.12
C ALA A 100 5.16 -1.43 -5.00
N THR A 101 6.36 -1.93 -4.75
CA THR A 101 6.57 -3.17 -4.01
C THR A 101 6.84 -2.78 -2.56
N PHE A 102 5.90 -3.07 -1.67
CA PHE A 102 5.85 -2.64 -0.27
C PHE A 102 5.89 -3.84 0.70
N LEU A 103 6.09 -3.60 1.98
CA LEU A 103 6.16 -4.63 3.01
C LEU A 103 4.81 -5.32 3.26
N SER A 104 4.81 -6.65 3.35
CA SER A 104 3.59 -7.46 3.51
C SER A 104 2.77 -7.12 4.76
N ASN A 105 3.43 -6.69 5.85
CA ASN A 105 2.78 -6.55 7.17
C ASN A 105 2.59 -5.10 7.65
N GLY A 106 2.90 -4.10 6.81
CA GLY A 106 2.58 -2.69 7.13
C GLY A 106 1.08 -2.36 7.01
N LEU A 107 0.30 -3.20 6.32
CA LEU A 107 -1.14 -3.03 6.17
C LEU A 107 -1.92 -3.61 7.35
N GLU A 108 -1.45 -4.69 8.00
CA GLU A 108 -2.15 -5.30 9.13
C GLU A 108 -2.01 -4.46 10.41
N GLN A 109 -0.85 -3.85 10.67
CA GLN A 109 -0.62 -3.09 11.92
C GLN A 109 -1.33 -1.73 11.99
N ASN A 110 -1.86 -1.22 10.87
CA ASN A 110 -2.58 0.06 10.84
C ASN A 110 -4.10 -0.08 11.03
N PHE A 111 -4.66 -1.30 11.03
CA PHE A 111 -6.08 -1.50 11.35
C PHE A 111 -6.33 -1.60 12.86
N ASP A 112 -5.34 -2.06 13.64
CA ASP A 112 -5.47 -2.21 15.09
C ASP A 112 -5.17 -0.92 15.88
N SER A 113 -4.44 0.04 15.29
CA SER A 113 -4.05 1.29 15.94
C SER A 113 -5.04 2.45 15.75
N GLN A 114 -6.24 2.18 15.21
CA GLN A 114 -7.34 3.15 15.05
C GLN A 114 -8.56 2.82 15.94
N GLN A 115 -8.39 1.98 16.98
CA GLN A 115 -9.47 1.61 17.92
C GLN A 115 -9.31 2.14 19.36
N GLU A 116 -8.42 3.10 19.62
CA GLU A 116 -8.37 3.82 20.91
C GLU A 116 -8.80 5.29 20.80
#